data_AF-A0A951DZD6-F1
#
_entry.id   AF-A0A951DZD6-F1
#
_cell.length_a   1.000
_cell.length_b   1.000
_cell.length_c   1.000
_cell.angle_alpha   90.00
_cell.angle_beta   90.00
_cell.angle_gamma   90.00
#
_symmetry.space_group_name_H-M   'P 1'
#
loop_
_entity.id
_entity.type
_entity.pdbx_description
1 polymer ?
#
loop_
_entity_poly.entity_id
_entity_poly.type
_entity_poly.pdbx_seq_one_letter_code
_entity_poly.pdbx_strand_id
1 'polypeptide(L)'
;MEYKCTKYGVNQCSSDLLKAGTTDVVLDLETDAAVYGPEEAFANVVWVPDSKHFAFNYSPPHAHHTIYQTVLFYELTGDKWGQWMEEEDEKAFATEIVRLGKENFPKSVHGSGEKAEPQILKVHSWSDASTATAYAIWSDGEVGLTLTLKFDASGKCKILNPRRMSKQELEQK
;
A
#
# COMPACT_ATOMS: atom_id res chain seq x y z
N MET A 1 20.16 6.87 7.86
CA MET A 1 20.82 5.86 7.03
C MET A 1 19.95 5.69 5.82
N GLU A 2 20.49 5.75 4.60
CA GLU A 2 19.66 5.60 3.39
C GLU A 2 19.45 4.10 3.13
N TYR A 3 18.26 3.72 2.68
CA TYR A 3 17.91 2.36 2.28
C TYR A 3 17.38 2.40 0.85
N LYS A 4 17.64 1.34 0.08
CA LYS A 4 17.19 1.23 -1.32
C LYS A 4 16.64 -0.17 -1.55
N CYS A 5 15.57 -0.28 -2.30
CA CYS A 5 15.15 -1.59 -2.80
C CYS A 5 16.12 -2.05 -3.91
N THR A 6 16.33 -3.36 -4.07
CA THR A 6 17.08 -3.85 -5.24
C THR A 6 16.27 -3.55 -6.50
N LYS A 7 16.95 -3.18 -7.59
CA LYS A 7 16.26 -2.78 -8.82
C LYS A 7 15.85 -4.03 -9.61
N TYR A 8 14.55 -4.30 -9.70
CA TYR A 8 14.00 -5.35 -10.57
C TYR A 8 13.80 -4.84 -12.01
N GLY A 9 13.42 -3.58 -12.16
CA GLY A 9 13.14 -2.91 -13.44
C GLY A 9 13.23 -1.39 -13.36
N VAL A 10 12.88 -0.68 -14.43
CA VAL A 10 12.78 0.79 -14.40
C VAL A 10 11.62 1.17 -13.47
N ASN A 11 11.92 1.84 -12.35
CA ASN A 11 10.96 2.19 -11.30
C ASN A 11 10.28 0.99 -10.60
N GLN A 12 10.93 -0.18 -10.59
CA GLN A 12 10.42 -1.39 -9.92
C GLN A 12 11.43 -1.87 -8.88
N CYS A 13 10.92 -2.18 -7.69
CA CYS A 13 11.67 -2.71 -6.56
C CYS A 13 11.58 -4.24 -6.55
N SER A 14 12.67 -4.93 -6.27
CA SER A 14 12.60 -6.31 -5.76
C SER A 14 12.00 -6.32 -4.36
N SER A 15 11.65 -7.50 -3.89
CA SER A 15 11.28 -7.82 -2.51
C SER A 15 12.34 -7.47 -1.45
N ASP A 16 13.63 -7.34 -1.81
CA ASP A 16 14.66 -6.99 -0.82
C ASP A 16 14.79 -5.48 -0.56
N LEU A 17 14.84 -5.12 0.73
CA LEU A 17 15.32 -3.81 1.19
C LEU A 17 16.79 -3.91 1.59
N LEU A 18 17.64 -3.13 0.94
CA LEU A 18 19.08 -3.07 1.18
C LEU A 18 19.47 -1.83 1.97
N LYS A 19 20.49 -1.97 2.82
CA LYS A 19 21.23 -0.81 3.34
C LYS A 19 22.00 -0.13 2.21
N ALA A 20 21.82 1.17 2.02
CA ALA A 20 22.42 1.87 0.89
C ALA A 20 23.95 1.76 0.87
N GLY A 21 24.50 1.50 -0.32
CA GLY A 21 25.93 1.32 -0.52
C GLY A 21 26.46 -0.06 -0.07
N THR A 22 25.58 -0.99 0.30
CA THR A 22 25.93 -2.35 0.70
C THR A 22 25.07 -3.37 -0.06
N THR A 23 25.37 -4.65 0.11
CA THR A 23 24.54 -5.78 -0.31
C THR A 23 23.77 -6.40 0.87
N ASP A 24 23.78 -5.74 2.03
CA ASP A 24 23.15 -6.25 3.24
C ASP A 24 21.63 -6.06 3.14
N VAL A 25 20.91 -7.19 3.04
CA VAL A 25 19.44 -7.22 3.12
C VAL A 25 19.05 -6.97 4.57
N VAL A 26 18.25 -5.92 4.79
CA VAL A 26 17.75 -5.52 6.11
C VAL A 26 16.28 -5.87 6.31
N LEU A 27 15.58 -6.23 5.23
CA LEU A 27 14.22 -6.75 5.23
C LEU A 27 13.97 -7.51 3.92
N ASP A 28 13.45 -8.73 4.04
CA ASP A 28 13.04 -9.59 2.93
C ASP A 28 11.51 -9.57 2.84
N LEU A 29 10.96 -8.86 1.85
CA LEU A 29 9.53 -8.73 1.64
C LEU A 29 8.94 -9.88 0.82
N GLU A 30 9.75 -10.77 0.23
CA GLU A 30 9.27 -11.97 -0.47
C GLU A 30 8.73 -12.95 0.55
N THR A 31 9.46 -13.14 1.66
CA THR A 31 9.03 -14.00 2.76
C THR A 31 7.83 -13.39 3.52
N ASP A 32 7.86 -12.09 3.80
CA ASP A 32 6.83 -11.44 4.63
C ASP A 32 5.51 -11.17 3.88
N ALA A 33 5.58 -10.81 2.59
CA ALA A 33 4.41 -10.40 1.79
C ALA A 33 4.09 -11.37 0.64
N ALA A 34 4.80 -12.51 0.55
CA ALA A 34 4.65 -13.52 -0.49
C ALA A 34 4.73 -12.95 -1.92
N VAL A 35 5.59 -11.95 -2.12
CA VAL A 35 5.77 -11.29 -3.42
C VAL A 35 6.84 -12.03 -4.21
N TYR A 36 6.45 -12.72 -5.28
CA TYR A 36 7.35 -13.43 -6.18
C TYR A 36 6.84 -13.36 -7.62
N GLY A 37 7.75 -13.37 -8.60
CA GLY A 37 7.40 -13.56 -10.01
C GLY A 37 6.91 -12.29 -10.72
N PRO A 38 5.97 -12.37 -11.68
CA PRO A 38 5.54 -11.19 -12.45
C PRO A 38 4.91 -10.09 -11.59
N GLU A 39 4.41 -10.42 -10.41
CA GLU A 39 3.80 -9.51 -9.44
C GLU A 39 4.80 -8.54 -8.79
N GLU A 40 6.10 -8.86 -8.80
CA GLU A 40 7.18 -7.94 -8.36
C GLU A 40 7.18 -6.63 -9.14
N ALA A 41 6.67 -6.62 -10.38
CA ALA A 41 6.55 -5.41 -11.20
C ALA A 41 5.67 -4.32 -10.55
N PHE A 42 4.81 -4.69 -9.60
CA PHE A 42 3.94 -3.79 -8.86
C PHE A 42 4.47 -3.42 -7.48
N ALA A 43 5.60 -4.01 -7.06
CA ALA A 43 6.23 -3.73 -5.79
C ALA A 43 6.93 -2.36 -5.81
N ASN A 44 6.57 -1.50 -4.86
CA ASN A 44 7.17 -0.19 -4.71
C ASN A 44 7.19 0.26 -3.25
N VAL A 45 8.34 0.80 -2.84
CA VAL A 45 8.54 1.41 -1.52
C VAL A 45 8.27 2.92 -1.61
N VAL A 46 7.34 3.41 -0.81
CA VAL A 46 7.06 4.84 -0.67
C VAL A 46 7.57 5.31 0.69
N TRP A 47 8.72 5.98 0.65
CA TRP A 47 9.42 6.46 1.83
C TRP A 47 8.70 7.62 2.53
N VAL A 48 8.67 7.54 3.86
CA VAL A 48 8.34 8.69 4.70
C VAL A 48 9.55 9.63 4.74
N PRO A 49 9.35 10.97 4.79
CA PRO A 49 10.46 11.93 4.81
C PRO A 49 11.47 11.74 5.95
N ASP A 50 11.08 11.09 7.05
CA ASP A 50 11.95 10.80 8.19
C ASP A 50 12.93 9.65 7.96
N SER A 51 12.76 8.89 6.87
CA SER A 51 13.52 7.67 6.54
C SER A 51 13.50 6.60 7.65
N LYS A 52 12.50 6.64 8.53
CA LYS A 52 12.25 5.65 9.58
C LYS A 52 10.98 4.85 9.36
N HIS A 53 10.17 5.27 8.40
CA HIS A 53 8.95 4.60 8.01
C HIS A 53 8.88 4.48 6.49
N PHE A 54 8.15 3.47 6.01
CA PHE A 54 7.74 3.41 4.61
C PHE A 54 6.44 2.62 4.45
N ALA A 55 5.76 2.88 3.33
CA ALA A 55 4.69 2.02 2.83
C ALA A 55 5.25 1.11 1.74
N PHE A 56 4.90 -0.17 1.76
CA PHE A 56 5.22 -1.14 0.73
C PHE A 56 3.96 -1.48 -0.04
N ASN A 57 3.82 -0.91 -1.24
CA ASN A 57 2.77 -1.31 -2.16
C ASN A 57 3.21 -2.60 -2.85
N TYR A 58 2.34 -3.59 -2.92
CA TYR A 58 2.65 -4.86 -3.55
C TYR A 58 1.41 -5.53 -4.11
N SER A 59 1.63 -6.61 -4.85
CA SER A 59 0.59 -7.45 -5.43
C SER A 59 0.82 -8.88 -4.94
N PRO A 60 0.01 -9.40 -4.00
CA PRO A 60 0.11 -10.81 -3.62
C PRO A 60 -0.38 -11.71 -4.76
N PRO A 61 -0.08 -13.02 -4.72
CA PRO A 61 -0.52 -13.97 -5.73
C PRO A 61 -2.04 -13.90 -5.97
N HIS A 62 -2.43 -13.67 -7.22
CA HIS A 62 -3.82 -13.54 -7.64
C HIS A 62 -4.04 -14.19 -9.00
N ALA A 63 -5.29 -14.35 -9.42
CA ALA A 63 -5.59 -14.99 -10.71
C ALA A 63 -5.06 -14.14 -11.88
N HIS A 64 -4.45 -14.78 -12.89
CA HIS A 64 -3.76 -14.16 -14.05
C HIS A 64 -4.54 -13.09 -14.86
N HIS A 65 -5.85 -12.97 -14.66
CA HIS A 65 -6.70 -11.99 -15.36
C HIS A 65 -7.29 -10.94 -14.42
N THR A 66 -6.78 -10.84 -13.20
CA THR A 66 -7.18 -9.84 -12.21
C THR A 66 -6.01 -8.91 -11.94
N ILE A 67 -6.31 -7.72 -11.42
CA ILE A 67 -5.30 -6.82 -10.88
C ILE A 67 -5.64 -6.72 -9.41
N TYR A 68 -4.69 -7.07 -8.55
CA TYR A 68 -4.83 -6.89 -7.12
C TYR A 68 -3.58 -6.21 -6.56
N GLN A 69 -3.74 -5.08 -5.87
CA GLN A 69 -2.66 -4.39 -5.16
C GLN A 69 -3.12 -4.03 -3.77
N THR A 70 -2.23 -4.19 -2.81
CA THR A 70 -2.45 -3.80 -1.42
C THR A 70 -1.17 -3.17 -0.84
N VAL A 71 -1.20 -2.81 0.44
CA VAL A 71 -0.12 -2.07 1.10
C VAL A 71 0.15 -2.60 2.51
N LEU A 72 1.44 -2.68 2.86
CA LEU A 72 1.92 -2.86 4.22
C LEU A 72 2.70 -1.61 4.68
N PHE A 73 2.79 -1.40 5.99
CA PHE A 73 3.49 -0.27 6.59
C PHE A 73 4.59 -0.77 7.51
N TYR A 74 5.78 -0.17 7.44
CA TYR A 74 6.95 -0.60 8.20
C TYR A 74 7.59 0.56 8.96
N GLU A 75 8.15 0.25 10.14
CA GLU A 75 8.90 1.16 11.02
C GLU A 75 10.28 0.58 11.33
N LEU A 76 11.28 1.45 11.40
CA LEU A 76 12.63 1.14 11.85
C LEU A 76 12.74 1.38 13.36
N THR A 77 12.75 0.30 14.13
CA THR A 77 13.01 0.35 15.58
C THR A 77 14.43 -0.12 15.87
N GLY A 78 15.28 0.81 16.29
CA GLY A 78 16.71 0.55 16.49
C GLY A 78 17.40 0.28 15.15
N ASP A 79 17.79 -0.97 14.92
CA ASP A 79 18.43 -1.45 13.69
C ASP A 79 17.56 -2.44 12.88
N LYS A 80 16.29 -2.61 13.26
CA LYS A 80 15.39 -3.60 12.65
C LYS A 80 14.12 -2.96 12.09
N TRP A 81 13.75 -3.41 10.90
CA TRP A 81 12.46 -3.14 10.31
C TRP A 81 11.41 -4.11 10.85
N GLY A 82 10.22 -3.61 11.13
CA GLY A 82 9.05 -4.41 11.50
C GLY A 82 7.77 -3.74 10.98
N GLN A 83 6.66 -4.48 10.94
CA GLN A 83 5.38 -3.90 10.57
C GLN A 83 4.99 -2.83 11.59
N TRP A 84 4.61 -1.66 11.08
CA TRP A 84 4.23 -0.50 11.89
C TRP A 84 2.79 -0.61 12.38
N MET A 85 1.90 -1.18 11.55
CA MET A 85 0.52 -1.43 11.91
C MET A 85 0.38 -2.82 12.51
N GLU A 86 -0.27 -2.94 13.66
CA GLU A 86 -0.60 -4.23 14.25
C GLU A 86 -1.75 -4.92 13.49
N GLU A 87 -1.80 -6.26 13.55
CA GLU A 87 -2.80 -7.07 12.82
C GLU A 87 -4.25 -6.65 13.10
N GLU A 88 -4.57 -6.27 14.34
CA GLU A 88 -5.91 -5.80 14.70
C GLU A 88 -6.25 -4.45 14.07
N ASP A 89 -5.28 -3.54 14.00
CA ASP A 89 -5.45 -2.24 13.35
C ASP A 89 -5.49 -2.37 11.82
N GLU A 90 -4.78 -3.34 11.24
CA GLU A 90 -4.85 -3.65 9.81
C GLU A 90 -6.26 -4.15 9.43
N LYS A 91 -6.84 -5.06 10.22
CA LYS A 91 -8.22 -5.52 10.03
C LYS A 91 -9.23 -4.38 10.16
N ALA A 92 -9.03 -3.49 11.13
CA ALA A 92 -9.88 -2.31 11.30
C ALA A 92 -9.76 -1.35 10.11
N PHE A 93 -8.55 -1.13 9.61
CA PHE A 93 -8.26 -0.32 8.43
C PHE A 93 -8.94 -0.89 7.18
N ALA A 94 -8.79 -2.20 6.90
CA ALA A 94 -9.46 -2.87 5.78
C ALA A 94 -10.99 -2.78 5.88
N THR A 95 -11.55 -3.00 7.07
CA THR A 95 -12.99 -2.87 7.32
C THR A 95 -13.51 -1.47 7.01
N GLU A 96 -12.76 -0.44 7.42
CA GLU A 96 -13.12 0.96 7.18
C GLU A 96 -13.06 1.32 5.68
N ILE A 97 -12.06 0.83 4.94
CA ILE A 97 -11.97 0.99 3.48
C ILE A 97 -13.20 0.40 2.79
N VAL A 98 -13.62 -0.81 3.19
CA VAL A 98 -14.82 -1.47 2.65
C VAL A 98 -16.09 -0.66 2.98
N ARG A 99 -16.20 -0.12 4.20
CA ARG A 99 -17.31 0.75 4.60
C ARG A 99 -17.36 1.99 3.71
N LEU A 100 -16.23 2.67 3.52
CA LEU A 100 -16.12 3.86 2.67
C LEU A 100 -16.49 3.57 1.22
N GLY A 101 -16.07 2.43 0.67
CA GLY A 101 -16.48 1.98 -0.66
C GLY A 101 -18.00 1.91 -0.77
N LYS A 102 -18.65 1.20 0.15
CA LYS A 102 -20.12 1.02 0.18
C LYS A 102 -20.90 2.32 0.35
N GLU A 103 -20.34 3.29 1.08
CA GLU A 103 -20.96 4.60 1.27
C GLU A 103 -20.82 5.52 0.05
N ASN A 104 -19.72 5.37 -0.69
CA ASN A 104 -19.40 6.25 -1.80
C ASN A 104 -19.83 5.71 -3.16
N PHE A 105 -20.10 4.41 -3.31
CA PHE A 105 -20.42 3.81 -4.60
C PHE A 105 -21.69 2.94 -4.56
N PRO A 106 -22.43 2.83 -5.67
CA PRO A 106 -23.60 1.97 -5.74
C PRO A 106 -23.20 0.51 -5.60
N LYS A 107 -24.12 -0.34 -5.11
CA LYS A 107 -23.89 -1.78 -4.92
C LYS A 107 -23.38 -2.51 -6.18
N SER A 108 -23.69 -2.01 -7.37
CA SER A 108 -23.22 -2.56 -8.65
C SER A 108 -21.69 -2.55 -8.79
N VAL A 109 -20.99 -1.64 -8.10
CA VAL A 109 -19.51 -1.53 -8.11
C VAL A 109 -18.84 -2.63 -7.29
N HIS A 110 -19.50 -3.14 -6.25
CA HIS A 110 -18.88 -4.04 -5.26
C HIS A 110 -19.13 -5.53 -5.54
N GLY A 111 -19.77 -5.88 -6.67
CA GLY A 111 -20.23 -7.25 -6.92
C GLY A 111 -21.10 -7.83 -5.78
N SER A 112 -21.32 -9.14 -5.78
CA SER A 112 -21.92 -9.86 -4.63
C SER A 112 -20.82 -10.48 -3.76
N GLY A 113 -20.85 -10.28 -2.44
CA GLY A 113 -19.96 -10.96 -1.47
C GLY A 113 -18.68 -10.20 -1.10
N GLU A 114 -17.57 -10.95 -0.91
CA GLU A 114 -16.20 -10.48 -0.56
C GLU A 114 -15.58 -9.45 -1.54
N LYS A 115 -16.26 -9.16 -2.66
CA LYS A 115 -15.84 -8.20 -3.70
C LYS A 115 -15.99 -6.71 -3.32
N ALA A 116 -16.27 -6.42 -2.06
CA ALA A 116 -16.42 -5.04 -1.58
C ALA A 116 -15.06 -4.37 -1.29
N GLU A 117 -13.97 -5.13 -1.21
CA GLU A 117 -12.62 -4.59 -1.13
C GLU A 117 -12.18 -3.93 -2.44
N PRO A 118 -11.33 -2.89 -2.37
CA PRO A 118 -10.72 -2.34 -3.57
C PRO A 118 -9.81 -3.38 -4.21
N GLN A 119 -9.77 -3.37 -5.53
CA GLN A 119 -8.80 -4.16 -6.29
C GLN A 119 -7.41 -3.54 -6.18
N ILE A 120 -7.33 -2.21 -6.06
CA ILE A 120 -6.06 -1.52 -5.85
C ILE A 120 -6.20 -0.66 -4.60
N LEU A 121 -5.42 -0.98 -3.58
CA LEU A 121 -5.15 -0.14 -2.43
C LEU A 121 -3.65 0.14 -2.40
N LYS A 122 -3.26 1.41 -2.53
CA LYS A 122 -1.85 1.79 -2.51
C LYS A 122 -1.61 3.18 -1.96
N VAL A 123 -0.45 3.36 -1.33
CA VAL A 123 0.05 4.68 -0.96
C VAL A 123 0.68 5.34 -2.18
N HIS A 124 0.27 6.56 -2.48
CA HIS A 124 0.80 7.36 -3.56
C HIS A 124 2.01 8.19 -3.09
N SER A 125 1.88 8.87 -1.95
CA SER A 125 2.93 9.74 -1.41
C SER A 125 2.73 10.01 0.09
N TRP A 126 3.79 10.46 0.75
CA TRP A 126 3.75 11.00 2.11
C TRP A 126 3.90 12.52 2.06
N SER A 127 3.04 13.25 2.77
CA SER A 127 3.16 14.71 2.91
C SER A 127 4.06 15.11 4.07
N ASP A 128 4.10 14.28 5.12
CA ASP A 128 4.92 14.46 6.31
C ASP A 128 5.20 13.10 6.98
N ALA A 129 5.77 13.13 8.18
CA ALA A 129 6.18 11.95 8.93
C ALA A 129 5.03 11.01 9.33
N SER A 130 3.77 11.45 9.29
CA SER A 130 2.63 10.65 9.74
C SER A 130 1.40 10.74 8.83
N THR A 131 1.50 11.42 7.70
CA THR A 131 0.38 11.64 6.79
C THR A 131 0.71 11.18 5.37
N ALA A 132 -0.10 10.26 4.86
CA ALA A 132 0.00 9.74 3.50
C ALA A 132 -1.25 10.05 2.67
N THR A 133 -1.05 10.15 1.36
CA THR A 133 -2.14 10.05 0.38
C THR A 133 -2.18 8.64 -0.17
N ALA A 134 -3.34 8.00 -0.14
CA ALA A 134 -3.56 6.66 -0.67
C ALA A 134 -4.72 6.65 -1.68
N TYR A 135 -4.69 5.68 -2.59
CA TYR A 135 -5.76 5.41 -3.55
C TYR A 135 -6.39 4.06 -3.23
N ALA A 136 -7.72 4.04 -3.17
CA ALA A 136 -8.52 2.83 -3.10
C ALA A 136 -9.42 2.78 -4.35
N ILE A 137 -9.34 1.72 -5.14
CA ILE A 137 -9.92 1.67 -6.49
C ILE A 137 -10.71 0.36 -6.67
N TRP A 138 -11.92 0.46 -7.24
CA TRP A 138 -12.85 -0.64 -7.49
C TRP A 138 -13.26 -0.73 -8.97
N SER A 139 -13.95 -1.81 -9.33
CA SER A 139 -14.59 -2.01 -10.64
C SER A 139 -13.62 -1.85 -11.81
N ASP A 140 -12.51 -2.60 -11.77
CA ASP A 140 -11.38 -2.60 -12.71
C ASP A 140 -10.77 -1.21 -12.97
N GLY A 141 -10.94 -0.32 -11.99
CA GLY A 141 -10.46 1.05 -12.06
C GLY A 141 -11.41 2.07 -12.67
N GLU A 142 -12.70 1.75 -12.73
CA GLU A 142 -13.74 2.71 -13.12
C GLU A 142 -14.03 3.75 -12.04
N VAL A 143 -13.87 3.39 -10.76
CA VAL A 143 -14.13 4.29 -9.63
C VAL A 143 -13.10 4.14 -8.53
N GLY A 144 -12.83 5.21 -7.81
CA GLY A 144 -11.88 5.19 -6.70
C GLY A 144 -12.02 6.37 -5.76
N LEU A 145 -11.38 6.23 -4.60
CA LEU A 145 -11.25 7.25 -3.57
C LEU A 145 -9.77 7.61 -3.40
N THR A 146 -9.50 8.90 -3.32
CA THR A 146 -8.30 9.44 -2.69
C THR A 146 -8.57 9.54 -1.19
N LEU A 147 -7.65 9.02 -0.41
CA LEU A 147 -7.73 8.94 1.05
C LEU A 147 -6.53 9.66 1.66
N THR A 148 -6.76 10.40 2.74
CA THR A 148 -5.68 10.86 3.61
C THR A 148 -5.54 9.85 4.75
N LEU A 149 -4.42 9.16 4.83
CA LEU A 149 -4.09 8.27 5.94
C LEU A 149 -3.28 9.05 6.97
N LYS A 150 -3.69 8.99 8.24
CA LYS A 150 -2.98 9.63 9.34
C LYS A 150 -2.62 8.62 10.42
N PHE A 151 -1.33 8.49 10.66
CA PHE A 151 -0.75 7.56 11.63
C PHE A 151 -0.48 8.28 12.95
N ASP A 152 -0.64 7.57 14.07
CA ASP A 152 -0.04 7.98 15.33
C ASP A 152 1.31 7.28 15.56
N ALA A 153 1.95 7.58 16.69
CA ALA A 153 3.26 7.02 17.03
C ALA A 153 3.27 5.50 17.22
N SER A 154 2.10 4.87 17.44
CA SER A 154 1.95 3.42 17.53
C SER A 154 1.61 2.77 16.19
N GLY A 155 1.55 3.53 15.10
CA GLY A 155 1.20 3.02 13.77
C GLY A 155 -0.30 2.83 13.54
N LYS A 156 -1.14 3.27 14.49
CA LYS A 156 -2.60 3.23 14.31
C LYS A 156 -3.02 4.25 13.26
N CYS A 157 -3.66 3.77 12.21
CA CYS A 157 -4.09 4.57 11.08
C CYS A 157 -5.54 5.06 11.22
N LYS A 158 -5.77 6.34 10.90
CA LYS A 158 -7.11 6.92 10.68
C LYS A 158 -7.24 7.37 9.24
N ILE A 159 -8.39 7.07 8.64
CA ILE A 159 -8.73 7.53 7.30
C ILE A 159 -9.50 8.85 7.39
N LEU A 160 -9.00 9.86 6.70
CA LEU A 160 -9.54 11.21 6.67
C LEU A 160 -9.86 11.62 5.23
N ASN A 161 -10.84 12.52 5.09
CA ASN A 161 -11.17 13.23 3.86
C ASN A 161 -11.31 12.33 2.61
N PRO A 162 -12.15 11.27 2.63
CA PRO A 162 -12.37 10.45 1.46
C PRO A 162 -12.94 11.32 0.33
N ARG A 163 -12.24 11.39 -0.80
CA ARG A 163 -12.66 12.15 -1.98
C ARG A 163 -12.73 11.21 -3.18
N ARG A 164 -13.82 11.28 -3.94
CA ARG A 164 -13.90 10.57 -5.22
C ARG A 164 -12.82 11.04 -6.18
N MET A 165 -12.12 10.07 -6.77
CA MET A 165 -11.14 10.31 -7.82
C MET A 165 -11.84 10.81 -9.09
N SER A 166 -11.20 11.74 -9.78
CA SER A 166 -11.56 12.13 -11.13
C SER A 166 -11.12 11.07 -12.15
N LYS A 167 -11.64 11.14 -13.39
CA LYS A 167 -11.20 10.26 -14.48
C LYS A 167 -9.70 10.37 -14.74
N GLN A 168 -9.17 11.59 -14.72
CA GLN A 168 -7.74 11.85 -14.92
C GLN A 168 -6.88 11.17 -13.86
N GLU A 169 -7.32 11.16 -12.59
CA GLU A 169 -6.60 10.49 -11.51
C GLU A 169 -6.64 8.96 -11.67
N LEU A 170 -7.75 8.41 -12.17
CA LEU A 170 -7.89 6.97 -12.44
C LEU A 170 -7.04 6.50 -13.64
N GLU A 171 -6.80 7.38 -14.61
CA GLU A 171 -5.92 7.11 -15.75
C GLU A 171 -4.42 7.16 -15.37
N GLN A 172 -4.08 7.89 -14.30
CA GLN A 172 -2.72 8.03 -13.77
C GLN A 172 -2.41 7.03 -12.64
N LYS A 173 -3.30 6.06 -12.39
CA LYS A 173 -3.19 5.12 -11.28
C LYS A 173 -1.89 4.34 -11.30
#